data_AF-A0A1E8CQ68-F1
#
_entry.id   AF-A0A1E8CQ68-F1
#
_cell.length_a   1.000
_cell.length_b   1.000
_cell.length_c   1.000
_cell.angle_alpha   90.00
_cell.angle_beta   90.00
_cell.angle_gamma   90.00
#
_symmetry.space_group_name_H-M   'P 1'
#
loop_
_entity.id
_entity.type
_entity.pdbx_description
1 polymer ?
#
loop_
_entity_poly.entity_id
_entity_poly.type
_entity_poly.pdbx_seq_one_letter_code
_entity_poly.pdbx_strand_id
1 'polypeptide(L)'
;MDAIVSSLFIYPDSTSPGQQLSTVAVTLEGPEGNRSKKHAVHLVTAGEYVADHPKANIVLDMDAAVLADLVGRVVRLGDCTLNVTRRPSSCAGVYADVVTPGSVSVDDRLLVADDA
;
A
#
# COMPACT_ATOMS: atom_id res chain seq x y z
N MET A 1 7.98 -13.70 7.74
CA MET A 1 7.62 -12.33 8.17
C MET A 1 6.12 -12.31 8.40
N ASP A 2 5.64 -11.75 9.51
CA ASP A 2 4.21 -11.59 9.77
C ASP A 2 3.93 -10.08 9.72
N ALA A 3 3.36 -9.62 8.61
CA ALA A 3 3.01 -8.22 8.39
C ALA A 3 1.56 -8.19 7.93
N ILE A 4 0.76 -7.31 8.50
CA ILE A 4 -0.68 -7.20 8.22
C ILE A 4 -1.05 -5.78 7.80
N VAL A 5 -2.14 -5.65 7.04
CA VAL A 5 -2.76 -4.35 6.76
C VAL A 5 -3.40 -3.85 8.05
N SER A 6 -2.85 -2.78 8.62
CA SER A 6 -3.40 -2.16 9.84
C SER A 6 -4.41 -1.08 9.52
N SER A 7 -4.31 -0.41 8.37
CA SER A 7 -5.28 0.60 7.92
C SER A 7 -5.26 0.78 6.41
N LEU A 8 -6.42 1.16 5.86
CA LEU A 8 -6.62 1.47 4.45
C LEU A 8 -7.18 2.88 4.29
N PHE A 9 -6.66 3.62 3.33
CA PHE A 9 -7.11 4.97 3.01
C PHE A 9 -7.25 5.21 1.51
N ILE A 10 -8.26 6.00 1.17
CA ILE A 10 -8.37 6.64 -0.14
C ILE A 10 -8.36 8.16 0.02
N TYR A 11 -7.86 8.85 -1.00
CA TYR A 11 -7.82 10.31 -1.06
C TYR A 11 -8.51 10.74 -2.35
N PRO A 12 -9.83 10.96 -2.34
CA PRO A 12 -10.60 11.29 -3.54
C PRO A 12 -10.14 12.60 -4.21
N ASP A 13 -9.56 13.53 -3.44
CA ASP A 13 -9.01 14.78 -3.94
C ASP A 13 -7.74 15.23 -3.17
N SER A 14 -7.11 16.33 -3.63
CA SER A 14 -5.87 16.86 -3.04
C SER A 14 -6.02 17.44 -1.64
N THR A 15 -7.20 17.95 -1.33
CA THR A 15 -7.45 18.87 -0.21
C THR A 15 -8.17 18.19 0.94
N SER A 16 -8.95 17.15 0.65
CA SER A 16 -9.68 16.39 1.64
C SER A 16 -8.74 15.55 2.51
N PRO A 17 -9.15 15.30 3.77
CA PRO A 17 -8.52 14.28 4.60
C PRO A 17 -8.69 12.90 3.95
N GLY A 18 -7.84 11.95 4.35
CA GLY A 18 -7.97 10.56 3.92
C GLY A 18 -9.26 9.95 4.46
N GLN A 19 -9.97 9.22 3.62
CA GLN A 19 -11.11 8.42 4.04
C GLN A 19 -10.59 7.02 4.40
N GLN A 20 -10.77 6.63 5.67
CA GLN A 20 -10.42 5.30 6.14
C GLN A 20 -11.48 4.29 5.72
N LEU A 21 -11.04 3.11 5.31
CA LEU A 21 -11.89 2.00 4.88
C LEU A 21 -11.49 0.71 5.62
N SER A 22 -12.44 -0.21 5.79
CA SER A 22 -12.14 -1.58 6.23
C SER A 22 -11.72 -2.49 5.09
N THR A 23 -12.19 -2.20 3.87
CA THR A 23 -11.94 -2.94 2.64
C THR A 23 -11.99 -1.99 1.44
N VAL A 24 -11.18 -2.24 0.42
CA VAL A 24 -11.19 -1.48 -0.84
C VAL A 24 -10.89 -2.38 -2.04
N ALA A 25 -11.61 -2.16 -3.14
CA ALA A 25 -11.26 -2.76 -4.42
C ALA A 25 -10.05 -2.03 -5.02
N VAL A 26 -9.03 -2.76 -5.45
CA VAL A 26 -7.84 -2.22 -6.10
C VAL A 26 -7.86 -2.58 -7.58
N THR A 27 -7.97 -1.57 -8.44
CA THR A 27 -7.89 -1.70 -9.91
C THR A 27 -6.44 -1.57 -10.38
N LEU A 28 -6.20 -1.68 -11.69
CA LEU A 28 -4.85 -1.46 -12.25
C LEU A 28 -4.32 -0.04 -11.97
N GLU A 29 -5.23 0.94 -11.86
CA GLU A 29 -4.89 2.34 -11.59
C GLU A 29 -4.76 2.68 -10.09
N GLY A 30 -5.11 1.74 -9.20
CA GLY A 30 -5.06 1.91 -7.75
C GLY A 30 -6.39 1.64 -7.05
N PRO A 31 -6.52 2.00 -5.76
CA PRO A 31 -7.75 1.78 -5.00
C PRO A 31 -8.93 2.57 -5.57
N GLU A 32 -10.10 1.94 -5.67
CA GLU A 32 -11.32 2.57 -6.16
C GLU A 32 -11.70 3.79 -5.31
N GLY A 33 -12.09 4.89 -5.96
CA GLY A 33 -12.38 6.16 -5.31
C GLY A 33 -11.15 6.96 -4.87
N ASN A 34 -9.94 6.40 -4.98
CA ASN A 34 -8.71 7.18 -4.80
C ASN A 34 -8.45 8.05 -6.02
N ARG A 35 -7.96 9.28 -5.80
CA ARG A 35 -7.53 10.13 -6.90
C ARG A 35 -6.36 9.46 -7.64
N SER A 36 -6.50 9.32 -8.94
CA SER A 36 -5.44 8.80 -9.79
C SER A 36 -4.17 9.65 -9.65
N LYS A 37 -3.04 8.97 -9.47
CA LYS A 37 -1.69 9.55 -9.35
C LYS A 37 -0.77 8.80 -10.30
N LYS A 38 0.47 9.27 -10.42
CA LYS A 38 1.51 8.62 -11.23
C LYS A 38 1.82 7.17 -10.79
N HIS A 39 1.44 6.77 -9.57
CA HIS A 39 1.64 5.42 -9.02
C HIS A 39 0.32 4.89 -8.49
N ALA A 40 0.06 3.61 -8.75
CA ALA A 40 -1.22 2.98 -8.45
C ALA A 40 -1.45 2.86 -6.93
N VAL A 41 -0.42 2.40 -6.19
CA VAL A 41 -0.52 2.17 -4.75
C VAL A 41 0.68 2.76 -4.02
N HIS A 42 0.44 3.41 -2.87
CA HIS A 42 1.47 3.82 -1.92
C HIS A 42 1.29 3.05 -0.61
N LEU A 43 2.33 2.33 -0.20
CA LEU A 43 2.39 1.59 1.05
C LEU A 43 3.34 2.28 2.02
N VAL A 44 2.97 2.33 3.29
CA VAL A 44 3.81 2.83 4.40
C VAL A 44 3.67 1.89 5.59
N THR A 45 4.58 1.98 6.53
CA THR A 45 4.43 1.31 7.83
C THR A 45 3.59 2.14 8.80
N ALA A 46 3.04 1.51 9.83
CA ALA A 46 2.31 2.20 10.89
C ALA A 46 3.17 3.27 11.59
N GLY A 47 4.45 2.99 11.81
CA GLY A 47 5.40 3.96 12.38
C GLY A 47 5.59 5.19 11.50
N GLU A 48 5.81 5.00 10.20
CA GLU A 48 5.90 6.10 9.22
C GLU A 48 4.59 6.88 9.12
N TYR A 49 3.45 6.21 9.21
CA TYR A 49 2.15 6.87 9.19
C TYR A 49 1.96 7.80 10.39
N VAL A 50 2.27 7.32 11.60
CA VAL A 50 2.17 8.12 12.83
C VAL A 50 3.11 9.32 12.80
N ALA A 51 4.32 9.17 12.24
CA ALA A 51 5.31 10.23 12.20
C ALA A 51 4.86 11.42 11.33
N ASP A 52 4.43 11.14 10.08
CA ASP A 52 4.28 12.19 9.06
C ASP A 52 2.90 12.25 8.41
N HIS A 53 1.99 11.32 8.72
CA HIS A 53 0.66 11.19 8.12
C HIS A 53 0.68 11.31 6.57
N PRO A 54 1.52 10.54 5.86
CA PRO A 54 1.61 10.57 4.42
C PRO A 54 0.26 10.18 3.79
N LYS A 55 -0.02 10.71 2.60
CA LYS A 55 -1.22 10.33 1.82
C LYS A 55 -1.03 8.98 1.13
N ALA A 56 -0.87 7.93 1.94
CA ALA A 56 -0.61 6.54 1.55
C ALA A 56 -1.90 5.69 1.63
N ASN A 57 -2.02 4.71 0.73
CA ASN A 57 -3.24 3.93 0.60
C ASN A 57 -3.31 2.75 1.58
N ILE A 58 -2.17 2.12 1.82
CA ILE A 58 -2.07 0.91 2.65
C ILE A 58 -1.05 1.18 3.75
N VAL A 59 -1.47 1.01 4.99
CA VAL A 59 -0.60 1.06 6.16
C VAL A 59 -0.39 -0.37 6.64
N LEU A 60 0.87 -0.76 6.78
CA LEU A 60 1.28 -2.11 7.20
C LEU A 60 1.84 -2.06 8.62
N ASP A 61 1.45 -3.04 9.44
CA ASP A 61 2.11 -3.29 10.73
C ASP A 61 3.38 -4.12 10.49
N MET A 62 4.51 -3.43 10.33
CA MET A 62 5.84 -4.01 10.11
C MET A 62 6.93 -2.96 10.32
N ASP A 63 8.18 -3.41 10.32
CA ASP A 63 9.35 -2.53 10.32
C ASP A 63 9.58 -1.87 8.95
N ALA A 64 9.95 -0.58 8.96
CA ALA A 64 10.13 0.23 7.76
C ALA A 64 11.32 -0.20 6.90
N ALA A 65 12.40 -0.71 7.50
CA ALA A 65 13.53 -1.25 6.75
C ALA A 65 13.10 -2.48 5.97
N VAL A 66 12.26 -3.33 6.56
CA VAL A 66 11.76 -4.53 5.87
C VAL A 66 10.79 -4.16 4.74
N LEU A 67 9.95 -3.14 4.91
CA LEU A 67 9.13 -2.61 3.80
C LEU A 67 10.00 -2.08 2.65
N ALA A 68 11.09 -1.39 2.97
CA ALA A 68 12.03 -0.90 1.96
C ALA A 68 12.74 -2.03 1.20
N ASP A 69 13.05 -3.15 1.88
CA ASP A 69 13.67 -4.33 1.28
C ASP A 69 12.73 -5.10 0.32
N LEU A 70 11.43 -4.78 0.31
CA LEU A 70 10.48 -5.34 -0.65
C LEU A 70 10.57 -4.66 -2.03
N VAL A 71 11.33 -3.57 -2.20
CA VAL A 71 11.50 -2.94 -3.52
C VAL A 71 12.08 -3.95 -4.53
N GLY A 72 11.38 -4.11 -5.65
CA GLY A 72 11.67 -5.09 -6.70
C GLY A 72 10.99 -6.45 -6.49
N ARG A 73 10.28 -6.66 -5.37
CA ARG A 73 9.54 -7.89 -5.06
C ARG A 73 8.06 -7.77 -5.45
N VAL A 74 7.46 -8.91 -5.74
CA VAL A 74 6.00 -9.07 -5.86
C VAL A 74 5.43 -9.52 -4.51
N VAL A 75 4.38 -8.86 -4.06
CA VAL A 75 3.65 -9.16 -2.83
C VAL A 75 2.16 -9.35 -3.10
N ARG A 76 1.48 -10.05 -2.20
CA ARG A 76 0.03 -10.22 -2.21
C ARG A 76 -0.57 -9.72 -0.89
N LEU A 77 -1.68 -9.01 -1.01
CA LEU A 77 -2.54 -8.55 0.07
C LEU A 77 -3.98 -8.89 -0.31
N GLY A 78 -4.64 -9.72 0.49
CA GLY A 78 -5.96 -10.28 0.12
C GLY A 78 -5.89 -10.98 -1.24
N ASP A 79 -6.74 -10.52 -2.17
CA ASP A 79 -6.79 -11.00 -3.56
C ASP A 79 -5.89 -10.20 -4.51
N CYS A 80 -5.33 -9.08 -4.05
CA CYS A 80 -4.54 -8.17 -4.88
C CYS A 80 -3.06 -8.56 -4.90
N THR A 81 -2.47 -8.60 -6.09
CA THR A 81 -1.02 -8.80 -6.28
C THR A 81 -0.38 -7.50 -6.74
N LEU A 82 0.68 -7.08 -6.05
CA LEU A 82 1.39 -5.82 -6.24
C LEU A 82 2.87 -6.06 -6.54
N ASN A 83 3.43 -5.32 -7.48
CA ASN A 83 4.87 -5.24 -7.68
C ASN A 83 5.39 -3.97 -6.99
N VAL A 84 6.20 -4.12 -5.95
CA VAL A 84 6.75 -2.97 -5.21
C VAL A 84 7.89 -2.38 -6.04
N THR A 85 7.75 -1.15 -6.51
CA THR A 85 8.63 -0.61 -7.56
C THR A 85 9.78 0.21 -7.03
N ARG A 86 9.55 1.10 -6.05
CA ARG A 86 10.58 2.00 -5.51
C ARG A 86 10.14 2.76 -4.26
N ARG A 87 11.11 3.39 -3.61
CA ARG A 87 10.88 4.42 -2.58
C ARG A 87 10.55 5.77 -3.22
N PRO A 88 9.62 6.57 -2.64
CA PRO A 88 9.45 7.97 -3.01
C PRO A 88 10.70 8.79 -2.67
N SER A 89 10.93 9.90 -3.38
CA SER A 89 12.06 10.79 -3.13
C SER A 89 11.80 11.83 -2.02
N SER A 90 10.54 12.02 -1.64
CA SER A 90 10.10 13.13 -0.77
C SER A 90 9.08 12.72 0.30
N CYS A 91 8.81 11.43 0.46
CA CYS A 91 7.96 10.91 1.52
C CYS A 91 8.33 9.47 1.86
N ALA A 92 7.86 9.01 3.02
CA ALA A 92 8.11 7.68 3.55
C ALA A 92 7.45 6.54 2.74
N GLY A 93 7.84 5.29 3.03
CA GLY A 93 7.27 4.08 2.43
C GLY A 93 7.74 3.77 1.00
N VAL A 94 6.89 3.06 0.25
CA VAL A 94 7.16 2.53 -1.11
C VAL A 94 5.96 2.68 -2.03
N TYR A 95 6.22 2.82 -3.33
CA TYR A 95 5.21 2.72 -4.37
C TYR A 95 5.14 1.30 -4.92
N ALA A 96 3.94 0.90 -5.33
CA ALA A 96 3.71 -0.34 -6.04
C ALA A 96 2.77 -0.15 -7.23
N ASP A 97 3.00 -0.96 -8.25
CA ASP A 97 2.10 -1.13 -9.38
C ASP A 97 1.23 -2.37 -9.13
N VAL A 98 0.01 -2.36 -9.66
CA VAL A 98 -0.94 -3.48 -9.49
C VAL A 98 -0.72 -4.48 -10.61
N VAL A 99 -0.35 -5.71 -10.25
CA VAL A 99 -0.15 -6.83 -11.18
C VAL A 99 -1.47 -7.56 -11.41
N THR A 100 -2.22 -7.80 -10.34
CA THR A 100 -3.54 -8.44 -10.40
C THR A 100 -4.50 -7.64 -9.51
N PRO A 101 -5.54 -7.02 -10.09
CA PRO A 101 -6.60 -6.36 -9.35
C PRO A 101 -7.28 -7.31 -8.37
N GLY A 102 -7.76 -6.78 -7.25
CA GLY A 102 -8.40 -7.58 -6.21
C GLY A 102 -8.86 -6.72 -5.05
N SER A 103 -9.49 -7.36 -4.07
CA SER A 103 -9.88 -6.70 -2.82
C SER A 103 -8.74 -6.76 -1.81
N VAL A 104 -8.56 -5.68 -1.06
CA VAL A 104 -7.68 -5.62 0.11
C VAL A 104 -8.51 -5.18 1.31
N SER A 105 -8.38 -5.87 2.43
CA SER A 105 -9.02 -5.58 3.70
C SER A 105 -8.00 -5.33 4.80
N VAL A 106 -8.41 -4.62 5.85
CA VAL A 106 -7.69 -4.61 7.13
C VAL A 106 -7.55 -6.07 7.62
N ASP A 107 -6.45 -6.35 8.31
CA ASP A 107 -6.00 -7.68 8.76
C ASP A 107 -5.53 -8.65 7.66
N ASP A 108 -5.59 -8.26 6.38
CA ASP A 108 -4.96 -9.05 5.32
C ASP A 108 -3.45 -9.16 5.56
N ARG A 109 -2.93 -10.38 5.44
CA ARG A 109 -1.50 -10.66 5.57
C ARG A 109 -0.75 -10.28 4.29
N LEU A 110 0.41 -9.66 4.46
CA LEU A 110 1.38 -9.49 3.41
C LEU A 110 2.10 -10.81 3.16
N LEU A 111 1.92 -11.34 1.97
CA LEU A 111 2.60 -12.54 1.50
C LEU A 111 3.55 -12.12 0.40
N VAL A 112 4.82 -12.47 0.52
CA VAL A 112 5.77 -12.22 -0.57
C VAL A 112 5.73 -13.43 -1.51
N ALA A 113 5.67 -13.20 -2.82
CA ALA A 113 5.83 -14.29 -3.77
C ALA A 113 7.22 -14.91 -3.57
N ASP A 114 7.26 -16.23 -3.50
CA ASP A 114 8.52 -16.96 -3.59
C ASP A 114 9.03 -16.83 -5.03
N ASP A 115 10.30 -16.48 -5.18
CA ASP A 115 10.96 -16.55 -6.48
C ASP A 115 10.98 -18.04 -6.87
N ALA A 116 10.32 -18.38 -7.99
CA ALA A 116 10.25 -19.73 -8.52
C ALA A 116 11.63 -20.24 -8.97
#